data_AF-A0AAE9Y3F3-F1
#
_entry.id   AF-A0AAE9Y3F3-F1
#
_cell.length_a   1.000
_cell.length_b   1.000
_cell.length_c   1.000
_cell.angle_alpha   90.00
_cell.angle_beta   90.00
_cell.angle_gamma   90.00
#
_symmetry.space_group_name_H-M   'P 1'
#
loop_
_entity.id
_entity.type
_entity.pdbx_description
1 polymer ?
#
loop_
_entity_poly.entity_id
_entity_poly.type
_entity_poly.pdbx_seq_one_letter_code
_entity_poly.pdbx_strand_id
1 'polypeptide(L)' 'MPTPLPLRLDCAECAMQHTDACDDCVVTFLCAREPDDAVVVDVAEMAALRALGDAGLVPGLRHSPARAAGE' A
#
# COMPACT_ATOMS: atom_id res chain seq x y z
N MET A 1 21.88 14.80 -2.10
CA MET A 1 21.55 13.38 -2.31
C MET A 1 20.42 13.35 -3.33
N PRO A 2 20.49 12.58 -4.42
CA PRO A 2 19.37 12.52 -5.37
C PRO A 2 18.13 12.00 -4.66
N THR A 3 17.00 12.68 -4.84
CA THR A 3 15.71 12.22 -4.32
C THR A 3 15.35 10.92 -5.05
N PRO A 4 15.03 9.82 -4.35
CA PRO A 4 14.56 8.63 -5.02
C PRO A 4 13.29 8.99 -5.81
N LEU A 5 13.16 8.40 -7.00
CA LEU A 5 11.94 8.49 -7.76
C LEU A 5 10.76 8.01 -6.88
N PRO A 6 9.60 8.68 -6.94
CA PRO A 6 8.47 8.28 -6.13
C PRO A 6 8.06 6.85 -6.50
N LEU A 7 7.84 6.02 -5.48
CA LEU A 7 7.22 4.72 -5.66
C LEU A 7 5.80 4.94 -6.21
N ARG A 8 5.55 4.49 -7.44
CA ARG A 8 4.23 4.57 -8.08
C ARG A 8 3.54 3.22 -7.94
N LEU A 9 2.38 3.20 -7.30
CA LEU A 9 1.48 2.06 -7.23
C LEU A 9 0.28 2.35 -8.13
N ASP A 10 0.02 1.49 -9.12
CA ASP A 10 -1.11 1.64 -10.04
C ASP A 10 -1.97 0.37 -10.01
N CYS A 11 -3.14 0.47 -9.39
CA CYS A 11 -4.08 -0.65 -9.31
C CYS A 11 -4.61 -1.09 -10.68
N ALA A 12 -4.53 -0.24 -11.72
CA ALA A 12 -4.89 -0.61 -13.09
C ALA A 12 -3.91 -1.61 -13.71
N GLU A 13 -2.65 -1.62 -13.24
CA GLU A 13 -1.56 -2.46 -13.76
C GLU A 13 -1.21 -3.64 -12.82
N CYS A 14 -2.05 -3.90 -11.81
CA CYS A 14 -1.84 -4.93 -10.81
C CYS A 14 -2.31 -6.32 -11.30
N ALA A 15 -1.45 -7.34 -11.16
CA ALA A 15 -1.74 -8.74 -11.45
C ALA A 15 -2.89 -9.32 -10.60
N MET A 16 -3.11 -8.75 -9.41
CA MET A 16 -4.11 -9.21 -8.44
C MET A 16 -5.46 -8.52 -8.59
N GLN A 17 -5.62 -7.65 -9.60
CA GLN A 17 -6.85 -6.91 -9.82
C GLN A 17 -8.06 -7.85 -9.96
N HIS A 18 -9.18 -7.49 -9.31
CA HIS A 18 -10.43 -8.28 -9.29
C HIS A 18 -10.33 -9.64 -8.58
N THR A 19 -9.35 -9.83 -7.70
CA THR A 19 -9.27 -10.99 -6.80
C THR A 19 -9.51 -10.58 -5.35
N ASP A 20 -9.75 -11.55 -4.47
CA ASP A 20 -9.93 -11.32 -3.02
C ASP A 20 -8.72 -10.64 -2.35
N ALA A 21 -7.55 -10.66 -3.02
CA ALA A 21 -6.37 -9.94 -2.55
C ALA A 21 -6.54 -8.41 -2.56
N CYS A 22 -7.46 -7.87 -3.37
CA CYS A 22 -7.78 -6.44 -3.37
C CYS A 22 -8.53 -6.02 -2.10
N ASP A 23 -9.36 -6.90 -1.54
CA ASP A 23 -10.13 -6.61 -0.33
C ASP A 23 -9.24 -6.57 0.92
N ASP A 24 -8.11 -7.31 0.91
CA ASP A 24 -7.06 -7.30 1.95
C ASP A 24 -5.85 -6.44 1.58
N CYS A 25 -5.95 -5.54 0.60
CA CYS A 25 -4.83 -4.68 0.19
C CYS A 25 -4.87 -3.33 0.91
N VAL A 26 -3.76 -2.93 1.53
CA VAL A 26 -3.62 -1.59 2.15
C VAL A 26 -3.94 -0.43 1.19
N VAL A 27 -3.71 -0.61 -0.11
CA VAL A 27 -3.95 0.42 -1.15
C VAL A 27 -5.45 0.73 -1.28
N THR A 28 -6.34 -0.24 -1.06
CA THR A 28 -7.80 -0.02 -1.07
C THR A 28 -8.20 1.01 -0.02
N PHE A 29 -7.55 1.00 1.15
CA PHE A 29 -7.82 1.93 2.24
C PHE A 29 -7.15 3.30 2.05
N LEU A 30 -6.10 3.37 1.24
CA LEU A 30 -5.37 4.61 0.96
C LEU A 30 -5.93 5.36 -0.25
N CYS A 31 -6.26 4.66 -1.33
CA CYS A 31 -6.75 5.24 -2.59
C CYS A 31 -8.25 5.54 -2.60
N ALA A 32 -9.02 5.04 -1.63
CA ALA A 32 -10.42 5.45 -1.47
C ALA A 32 -10.57 6.89 -0.94
N ARG A 33 -9.47 7.55 -0.58
CA ARG A 33 -9.44 8.93 -0.10
C ARG A 33 -9.32 9.91 -1.26
N GLU A 34 -9.74 11.16 -1.05
CA GLU A 34 -9.55 12.22 -2.02
C GLU A 34 -8.05 12.48 -2.25
N PRO A 35 -7.62 12.83 -3.48
CA PRO A 35 -6.21 12.92 -3.86
C PRO A 35 -5.36 13.92 -3.07
N ASP A 36 -5.99 14.82 -2.29
CA ASP A 36 -5.31 15.80 -1.42
C ASP A 36 -5.33 15.41 0.07
N ASP A 37 -5.92 14.26 0.43
CA ASP A 37 -6.03 13.80 1.82
C ASP A 37 -4.80 12.96 2.21
N ALA A 38 -3.77 13.65 2.70
CA ALA A 38 -2.55 13.02 3.18
C ALA A 38 -2.77 12.29 4.51
N VAL A 39 -2.42 11.00 4.56
CA VAL A 39 -2.41 10.25 5.82
C VAL A 39 -1.11 10.56 6.57
N VAL A 40 -1.23 11.34 7.64
CA VAL A 40 -0.13 11.59 8.58
C VAL A 40 -0.22 10.56 9.70
N VAL A 41 0.91 9.89 9.98
CA VAL A 41 1.01 8.89 11.04
C VAL A 41 2.13 9.32 11.99
N ASP A 42 1.80 9.49 13.26
CA ASP A 42 2.79 9.83 14.28
C ASP A 42 3.64 8.60 14.69
N VAL A 43 4.64 8.81 15.56
CA VAL A 43 5.57 7.75 15.96
C VAL A 43 4.88 6.62 16.74
N ALA A 44 3.93 6.95 17.62
CA ALA A 44 3.20 5.98 18.40
C ALA A 44 2.24 5.18 17.51
N GLU A 45 1.56 5.85 16.58
CA GLU A 45 0.72 5.20 15.58
C GLU A 45 1.55 4.28 14.66
N MET A 46 2.73 4.72 14.21
CA MET A 46 3.64 3.89 13.43
C MET A 46 4.09 2.64 14.19
N ALA A 47 4.34 2.75 15.50
CA ALA A 47 4.69 1.61 16.34
C ALA A 47 3.50 0.63 16.47
N ALA A 48 2.29 1.14 16.64
CA ALA A 48 1.08 0.34 16.70
C ALA A 48 0.82 -0.39 15.38
N LEU A 49 0.91 0.30 14.23
CA LEU A 49 0.74 -0.30 12.91
C LEU A 49 1.72 -1.45 12.66
N ARG A 50 2.98 -1.31 13.11
CA ARG A 50 3.98 -2.39 13.03
C ARG A 50 3.57 -3.60 13.88
N ALA A 51 3.22 -3.38 15.15
CA ALA A 51 2.81 -4.46 16.04
C ALA A 51 1.57 -5.21 15.53
N LEU A 52 0.60 -4.47 14.97
CA LEU A 52 -0.59 -5.06 14.35
C LEU A 52 -0.24 -5.83 13.07
N GLY A 53 0.69 -5.30 12.27
CA GLY A 53 1.17 -5.95 11.04
C GLY A 53 1.87 -7.28 11.32
N ASP A 54 2.74 -7.30 12.34
CA ASP A 54 3.43 -8.51 12.79
C ASP A 54 2.44 -9.58 13.30
N ALA A 55 1.31 -9.15 13.87
CA ALA A 55 0.23 -10.04 14.32
C ALA A 55 -0.77 -10.43 13.21
N GLY A 56 -0.62 -9.90 11.99
CA GLY A 56 -1.56 -10.15 10.88
C GLY A 56 -2.94 -9.51 11.07
N LEU A 57 -3.05 -8.48 11.91
CA LEU A 57 -4.30 -7.80 12.27
C LEU A 57 -4.62 -6.60 11.38
N VAL A 58 -3.72 -6.21 10.48
CA VAL A 58 -3.92 -5.13 9.51
C VAL A 58 -3.60 -5.60 8.09
N PRO A 59 -4.28 -5.05 7.07
CA PRO A 59 -4.00 -5.33 5.67
C PRO A 59 -2.57 -4.97 5.29
N GLY A 60 -1.90 -5.87 4.56
CA GLY A 60 -0.57 -5.62 3.99
C GLY A 60 -0.63 -5.05 2.57
N LEU A 61 0.53 -4.71 2.01
CA LEU A 61 0.61 -4.45 0.57
C LEU A 61 0.53 -5.79 -0.19
N ARG A 62 -0.57 -5.99 -0.93
CA ARG A 62 -0.79 -7.17 -1.80
C ARG A 62 -0.58 -6.86 -3.29
N HIS A 63 -0.21 -5.62 -3.61
CA HIS A 63 0.04 -5.19 -4.97
C HIS A 63 1.19 -5.99 -5.58
N SER A 64 0.92 -6.62 -6.73
CA SER A 64 1.94 -7.26 -7.57
C SER A 64 1.78 -6.71 -8.98
N PRO A 65 2.81 -6.11 -9.59
CA PRO A 65 2.67 -5.58 -10.93
C PRO A 65 2.50 -6.73 -11.95
N ALA A 66 1.58 -6.58 -12.92
CA ALA A 66 1.26 -7.60 -13.94
C ALA A 66 2.44 -7.94 -14.85
N ARG A 67 3.39 -7.02 -14.96
CA ARG A 67 4.75 -7.29 -15.38
C ARG A 67 5.64 -6.79 -14.26
N ALA A 68 6.61 -7.59 -13.83
CA ALA A 68 7.70 -7.04 -13.03
C ALA A 68 8.19 -5.80 -13.80
N ALA A 69 8.11 -4.62 -13.19
CA ALA A 69 8.98 -3.54 -13.60
C ALA A 69 10.37 -4.15 -13.44
N GLY A 70 10.96 -4.54 -14.57
CA GLY A 70 12.25 -5.19 -14.58
C GLY A 70 13.25 -4.26 -13.90
N GLU A 71 13.95 -4.82 -12.92
CA GLU A 71 15.31 -4.41 -12.57
C GLU A 71 16.28 -5.38 -13.25
#